data_AF-A0A316A699-F1
#
_entry.id   AF-A0A316A699-F1
#
_cell.length_a   1.000
_cell.length_b   1.000
_cell.length_c   1.000
_cell.angle_alpha   90.00
_cell.angle_beta   90.00
_cell.angle_gamma   90.00
#
_symmetry.space_group_name_H-M   'P 1'
#
loop_
_entity.id
_entity.type
_entity.pdbx_description
1 polymer ?
#
loop_
_entity_poly.entity_id
_entity_poly.type
_entity_poly.pdbx_seq_one_letter_code
_entity_poly.pdbx_strand_id
1 'polypeptide(L)'
;MKYLIFLFLCSLISCSEYSKKRDVYFGRWKATKGDAHFRIYQENDGVFVHWSNGQIVPLTYQENGNYYNMSTVFGSMPLLISNDTLSFSQTKYVKFN
;
A
#
# COMPACT_ATOMS: atom_id res chain seq x y z
N MET A 1 -30.50 -7.11 29.93
CA MET A 1 -29.30 -6.44 29.38
C MET A 1 -28.22 -7.49 29.02
N LYS A 2 -28.41 -8.26 27.95
CA LYS A 2 -27.50 -9.37 27.58
C LYS A 2 -26.87 -9.26 26.18
N TYR A 3 -27.14 -8.18 25.45
CA TYR A 3 -26.69 -8.01 24.06
C TYR A 3 -25.60 -6.94 23.86
N LEU A 4 -25.20 -6.23 24.92
CA LEU A 4 -24.28 -5.10 24.79
C LEU A 4 -22.80 -5.51 24.61
N ILE A 5 -22.45 -6.77 24.86
CA ILE A 5 -21.06 -7.26 24.80
C ILE A 5 -20.68 -7.76 23.38
N PHE A 6 -21.66 -8.06 22.51
CA PHE A 6 -21.37 -8.66 21.21
C PHE A 6 -20.96 -7.64 20.12
N LEU A 7 -21.28 -6.35 20.29
CA LEU A 7 -20.95 -5.30 19.32
C LEU A 7 -19.51 -4.78 19.44
N PHE A 8 -18.84 -5.00 20.57
CA PHE A 8 -17.48 -4.51 20.79
C PHE A 8 -16.39 -5.42 20.21
N LEU A 9 -16.72 -6.70 19.96
CA LEU A 9 -15.78 -7.67 19.38
C LEU A 9 -15.65 -7.57 17.86
N CYS A 10 -16.67 -7.07 17.17
CA CYS A 10 -16.64 -6.97 15.70
C CYS A 10 -15.66 -5.90 15.19
N SER A 11 -15.50 -4.79 15.93
CA SER A 11 -14.61 -3.69 15.54
C SER A 11 -13.13 -4.06 15.63
N LEU A 12 -12.74 -4.95 16.54
CA LEU A 12 -11.34 -5.38 16.69
C LEU A 12 -10.91 -6.33 15.56
N ILE A 13 -11.81 -7.19 15.09
CA ILE A 13 -11.49 -8.18 14.04
C ILE A 13 -11.28 -7.46 12.68
N SER A 14 -12.20 -6.56 12.30
CA SER A 14 -12.05 -5.80 11.04
C SER A 14 -10.82 -4.89 11.03
N CYS A 15 -10.42 -4.32 12.17
CA CYS A 15 -9.21 -3.51 12.25
C CYS A 15 -7.93 -4.34 12.01
N SER A 16 -7.90 -5.58 12.51
CA SER A 16 -6.75 -6.47 12.36
C SER A 16 -6.54 -6.97 10.93
N GLU A 17 -7.63 -7.25 10.19
CA GLU A 17 -7.52 -7.71 8.80
C GLU A 17 -7.18 -6.55 7.85
N TYR A 18 -7.72 -5.36 8.11
CA TYR A 18 -7.47 -4.15 7.33
C TYR A 18 -6.03 -3.64 7.46
N SER A 19 -5.45 -3.67 8.67
CA SER A 19 -4.04 -3.34 8.89
C SER A 19 -3.13 -4.32 8.14
N LYS A 20 -3.38 -5.62 8.28
CA LYS A 20 -2.57 -6.67 7.64
C LYS A 20 -2.50 -6.55 6.11
N LYS A 21 -3.58 -6.11 5.44
CA LYS A 21 -3.59 -5.90 3.98
C LYS A 21 -2.87 -4.63 3.53
N ARG A 22 -2.70 -3.63 4.40
CA ARG A 22 -1.93 -2.42 4.07
C ARG A 22 -0.42 -2.65 4.21
N ASP A 23 -0.04 -3.44 5.20
CA ASP A 23 1.37 -3.68 5.52
C ASP A 23 2.14 -4.40 4.41
N VAL A 24 1.44 -5.14 3.53
CA VAL A 24 2.04 -5.85 2.40
C VAL A 24 2.74 -4.90 1.42
N TYR A 25 2.30 -3.64 1.33
CA TYR A 25 2.90 -2.62 0.48
C TYR A 25 4.26 -2.15 0.99
N PHE A 26 4.51 -2.17 2.30
CA PHE A 26 5.73 -1.61 2.87
C PHE A 26 6.97 -2.43 2.52
N GLY A 27 8.06 -1.71 2.27
CA GLY A 27 9.35 -2.30 1.91
C GLY A 27 9.92 -1.72 0.62
N ARG A 28 10.98 -2.38 0.13
CA ARG A 28 11.68 -2.00 -1.09
C ARG A 28 11.19 -2.86 -2.27
N TRP A 29 10.99 -2.23 -3.40
CA TRP A 29 10.44 -2.82 -4.62
C TRP A 29 11.35 -2.50 -5.81
N LYS A 30 11.73 -3.53 -6.58
CA LYS A 30 12.56 -3.40 -7.78
C LYS A 30 11.77 -3.88 -8.99
N ALA A 31 11.87 -3.15 -10.09
CA ALA A 31 11.23 -3.51 -11.35
C ALA A 31 11.73 -4.87 -11.84
N THR A 32 10.84 -5.68 -12.40
CA THR A 32 11.21 -6.96 -13.03
C THR A 32 11.94 -6.77 -14.35
N LYS A 33 11.88 -5.56 -14.93
CA LYS A 33 12.61 -5.14 -16.13
C LYS A 33 13.25 -3.78 -15.88
N GLY A 34 14.54 -3.66 -16.18
CA GLY A 34 15.33 -2.44 -15.93
C GLY A 34 15.77 -2.28 -14.47
N ASP A 35 16.27 -1.09 -14.13
CA ASP A 35 16.92 -0.80 -12.84
C ASP A 35 16.08 0.05 -11.88
N ALA A 36 14.84 0.36 -12.27
CA ALA A 36 13.94 1.17 -11.45
C ALA A 36 13.64 0.46 -10.12
N HIS A 37 13.77 1.20 -9.03
CA HIS A 37 13.42 0.73 -7.70
C HIS A 37 12.96 1.90 -6.81
N PHE A 38 12.17 1.57 -5.79
CA PHE A 38 11.63 2.51 -4.83
C PHE A 38 11.36 1.82 -3.48
N ARG A 39 11.09 2.61 -2.45
CA ARG A 39 10.66 2.16 -1.13
C ARG A 39 9.28 2.72 -0.80
N ILE A 40 8.37 1.88 -0.33
CA ILE A 40 7.13 2.32 0.31
C ILE A 40 7.34 2.26 1.82
N TYR A 41 7.05 3.36 2.51
CA TYR A 41 7.22 3.47 3.95
C TYR A 41 6.14 4.34 4.57
N GLN A 42 5.91 4.15 5.87
CA GLN A 42 5.08 5.02 6.68
C GLN A 42 5.99 5.96 7.47
N GLU A 43 5.60 7.23 7.54
CA GLU A 43 6.23 8.24 8.38
C GLU A 43 5.13 9.10 8.98
N ASN A 44 5.11 9.19 10.32
CA ASN A 44 3.96 9.72 11.07
C ASN A 44 2.67 8.98 10.68
N ASP A 45 1.66 9.71 10.22
CA ASP A 45 0.37 9.18 9.75
C ASP A 45 0.28 9.09 8.22
N GLY A 46 1.36 9.40 7.50
CA GLY A 46 1.42 9.38 6.04
C GLY A 46 2.11 8.13 5.49
N VAL A 47 1.70 7.72 4.29
CA VAL A 47 2.38 6.67 3.51
C VAL A 47 2.98 7.29 2.26
N PHE A 48 4.23 6.95 1.97
CA PHE A 48 5.02 7.57 0.91
C PHE A 48 5.75 6.54 0.05
N VAL A 49 5.96 6.89 -1.21
CA VAL A 49 6.92 6.24 -2.11
C VAL A 49 8.15 7.12 -2.20
N HIS A 50 9.33 6.56 -1.91
CA HIS A 50 10.62 7.19 -2.20
C HIS A 50 11.31 6.44 -3.33
N TRP A 51 11.44 7.11 -4.47
CA TRP A 51 12.07 6.61 -5.67
C TRP A 51 13.58 6.74 -5.61
N SER A 52 14.28 5.86 -6.33
CA SER A 52 15.75 5.88 -6.45
C SER A 52 16.35 7.17 -7.00
N ASN A 53 15.57 7.97 -7.74
CA ASN A 53 15.96 9.30 -8.21
C ASN A 53 15.77 10.42 -7.17
N GLY A 54 15.41 10.07 -5.92
CA GLY A 54 15.18 11.02 -4.83
C GLY A 54 13.76 11.60 -4.76
N GLN A 55 12.87 11.26 -5.70
CA GLN A 55 11.49 11.76 -5.68
C GLN A 55 10.69 11.08 -4.56
N ILE A 56 9.95 11.87 -3.78
CA ILE A 56 9.03 11.40 -2.75
C ILE A 56 7.60 11.75 -3.16
N VAL A 57 6.70 10.77 -3.13
CA VAL A 57 5.29 10.94 -3.51
C VAL A 57 4.37 10.37 -2.41
N PRO A 58 3.38 11.13 -1.93
CA PRO A 58 2.40 10.60 -0.99
C PRO A 58 1.47 9.58 -1.65
N LEU A 59 1.05 8.58 -0.88
CA LEU A 59 0.05 7.59 -1.27
C LEU A 59 -1.25 7.82 -0.53
N THR A 60 -2.36 7.73 -1.26
CA THR A 60 -3.72 7.82 -0.70
C THR A 60 -4.35 6.44 -0.69
N TYR A 61 -4.79 5.98 0.48
CA TYR A 61 -5.48 4.70 0.58
C TYR A 61 -6.92 4.79 0.05
N GLN A 62 -7.34 3.81 -0.75
CA GLN A 62 -8.70 3.66 -1.23
C GLN A 62 -9.39 2.55 -0.46
N GLU A 63 -10.26 2.91 0.48
CA GLU A 63 -10.91 1.93 1.37
C GLU A 63 -11.76 0.91 0.61
N ASN A 64 -12.57 1.40 -0.33
CA ASN A 64 -13.51 0.57 -1.10
C ASN A 64 -12.84 -0.43 -2.04
N GLY A 65 -11.59 -0.17 -2.44
CA GLY A 65 -10.81 -1.06 -3.31
C GLY A 65 -9.69 -1.79 -2.58
N ASN A 66 -9.40 -1.41 -1.34
CA ASN A 66 -8.31 -1.94 -0.52
C ASN A 66 -6.94 -1.86 -1.23
N TYR A 67 -6.60 -0.69 -1.75
CA TYR A 67 -5.32 -0.43 -2.44
C TYR A 67 -4.83 1.01 -2.21
N TYR A 68 -3.54 1.26 -2.44
CA TYR A 68 -2.97 2.62 -2.45
C TYR A 68 -2.98 3.23 -3.84
N ASN A 69 -3.27 4.52 -3.92
CA ASN A 69 -3.14 5.35 -5.11
C ASN A 69 -1.93 6.26 -5.00
N MET A 70 -1.17 6.38 -6.08
CA MET A 70 -0.12 7.37 -6.23
C MET A 70 -0.61 8.53 -7.08
N SER A 71 -0.45 9.75 -6.58
CA SER A 71 -0.76 10.96 -7.34
C SER A 71 0.36 11.25 -8.34
N THR A 72 0.01 11.36 -9.62
CA THR A 72 0.92 11.72 -10.71
C THR A 72 0.38 12.93 -11.47
N VAL A 73 1.22 13.52 -12.34
CA VAL A 73 0.80 14.60 -13.25
C VAL A 73 -0.32 14.17 -14.22
N PHE A 74 -0.49 12.87 -14.44
CA PHE A 74 -1.53 12.30 -15.30
C PHE A 74 -2.77 11.83 -14.51
N GLY A 75 -2.83 12.14 -13.21
CA GLY A 75 -3.91 11.75 -12.32
C GLY A 75 -3.51 10.67 -11.32
N SER A 76 -4.51 9.97 -10.79
CA SER A 76 -4.33 8.95 -9.76
C SER A 76 -4.01 7.60 -10.39
N MET A 77 -2.94 6.97 -9.93
CA MET A 77 -2.51 5.67 -10.42
C MET A 77 -2.57 4.60 -9.32
N PRO A 78 -3.35 3.53 -9.49
CA PRO A 78 -3.49 2.48 -8.48
C PRO A 78 -2.24 1.60 -8.41
N LEU A 79 -1.82 1.29 -7.18
CA LEU A 79 -0.79 0.29 -6.87
C LEU A 79 -1.49 -1.02 -6.50
N LEU A 80 -1.36 -2.01 -7.36
CA LEU A 80 -2.03 -3.31 -7.20
C LEU A 80 -1.00 -4.38 -6.83
N ILE A 81 -1.27 -5.14 -5.77
CA ILE A 81 -0.45 -6.29 -5.36
C ILE A 81 -1.19 -7.58 -5.67
N SER A 82 -0.52 -8.49 -6.38
CA SER A 82 -0.99 -9.85 -6.63
C SER A 82 0.20 -10.79 -6.70
N ASN A 83 0.14 -11.93 -5.99
CA ASN A 83 1.21 -12.94 -5.93
C ASN A 83 2.61 -12.31 -5.69
N ASP A 84 2.74 -11.52 -4.62
CA ASP A 84 3.97 -10.81 -4.22
C ASP A 84 4.56 -9.86 -5.28
N THR A 85 3.78 -9.55 -6.31
CA THR A 85 4.14 -8.61 -7.37
C THR A 85 3.31 -7.34 -7.22
N LEU A 86 3.99 -6.21 -7.08
CA LEU A 86 3.37 -4.89 -7.15
C LEU A 86 3.35 -4.42 -8.60
N SER A 87 2.24 -3.86 -9.05
CA SER A 87 2.08 -3.35 -10.42
C SER A 87 1.42 -1.98 -10.46
N PHE A 88 1.92 -1.13 -11.36
CA PHE A 88 1.32 0.13 -11.80
C PHE A 88 1.94 0.54 -13.14
N SER A 89 1.24 1.36 -13.94
CA SER A 89 1.71 1.83 -15.26
C SER A 89 2.34 0.72 -16.14
N GLN A 90 1.72 -0.47 -16.15
CA GLN A 90 2.19 -1.67 -16.89
C GLN A 90 3.55 -2.25 -16.43
N THR A 91 4.20 -1.64 -15.43
CA THR A 91 5.45 -2.14 -14.86
C THR A 91 5.16 -3.02 -13.66
N LYS A 92 5.95 -4.09 -13.51
CA LYS A 92 5.85 -5.04 -12.40
C LYS A 92 7.09 -4.89 -11.52
N TYR A 93 6.90 -5.03 -10.22
CA TYR A 93 7.93 -4.89 -9.20
C TYR A 93 7.84 -6.05 -8.21
N VAL A 94 9.00 -6.49 -7.72
CA VAL A 94 9.13 -7.53 -6.70
C VAL A 94 9.85 -6.99 -5.48
N LYS A 95 9.55 -7.51 -4.28
CA LYS A 95 10.26 -7.11 -3.07
C LYS A 95 11.74 -7.52 -3.13
N PHE A 96 12.61 -6.68 -2.57
CA PHE A 96 14.03 -6.99 -2.42
C PHE A 96 14.61 -6.49 -1.09
N ASN A 97 15.70 -7.14 -0.68
CA ASN A 97 16.44 -6.88 0.56
C ASN A 97 17.62 -5.93 0.37
#